data_AF-A0A9D6UIY1-F1
#
_entry.id   AF-A0A9D6UIY1-F1
#
_cell.length_a   1.000
_cell.length_b   1.000
_cell.length_c   1.000
_cell.angle_alpha   90.00
_cell.angle_beta   90.00
_cell.angle_gamma   90.00
#
_symmetry.space_group_name_H-M   'P 1'
#
loop_
_entity.id
_entity.type
_entity.pdbx_description
1 polymer ?
#
loop_
_entity_poly.entity_id
_entity_poly.type
_entity_poly.pdbx_seq_one_letter_code
_entity_poly.pdbx_strand_id
1 'polypeptide(L)'
;MAEIPDAVFNYFAGEIFNKADKDTQGFLFKTAFLPKITVSMARELTGLLEADDILSELNLKNYFTVKHPLSEPAYEYHPLFREFLLAQAKQQLTTAQLTQTQHRAAEILEEAGQFAEAILLYRGASDWASMVRLLLSQAQGMIAEGRNKTLEEWINHIPQAILNESPWLLCYLGACRLPFNPANARKDFEKAYELFQAQQDNMGMLISLSSIMNCAVYEGNEFYFLDKWIKAAEAIPLESITSLPADIKVQIVTGILHALLSRQPDHPDIGLWVEQTLQSVESTADVNLQIQGGLFLAIYFFWTGNFKKAAYVMNIFREAEGAKGATAFTQINILWIGAVYEWLVKADAPSCLNKVMQGLNLSETTGVHILDYHLLCYGLV
;
A
#
# COMPACT_ATOMS: atom_id res chain seq x y z
N MET A 1 11.63 -21.75 -30.19
CA MET A 1 10.53 -21.31 -31.09
C MET A 1 11.00 -20.05 -31.76
N ALA A 2 11.00 -19.98 -33.09
CA ALA A 2 11.37 -18.76 -33.80
C ALA A 2 10.31 -17.68 -33.51
N GLU A 3 10.72 -16.51 -33.02
CA GLU A 3 9.83 -15.36 -32.88
C GLU A 3 9.33 -14.96 -34.26
N ILE A 4 8.01 -15.05 -34.45
CA ILE A 4 7.35 -14.48 -35.62
C ILE A 4 7.52 -12.96 -35.51
N PRO A 5 8.09 -12.26 -36.52
CA PRO A 5 8.24 -10.82 -36.46
C PRO A 5 6.88 -10.13 -36.25
N ASP A 6 6.80 -9.12 -35.38
CA ASP A 6 5.54 -8.42 -35.02
C ASP A 6 4.74 -7.94 -36.24
N ALA A 7 5.43 -7.53 -37.31
CA ALA A 7 4.81 -7.15 -38.56
C ALA A 7 4.03 -8.30 -39.24
N VAL A 8 4.58 -9.52 -39.18
CA VAL A 8 3.93 -10.73 -39.71
C VAL A 8 2.73 -11.10 -38.84
N PHE A 9 2.86 -11.02 -37.51
CA PHE A 9 1.75 -11.27 -36.59
C PHE A 9 0.59 -10.29 -36.82
N ASN A 10 0.88 -8.99 -36.88
CA ASN A 10 -0.13 -7.95 -37.08
C ASN A 10 -0.87 -8.10 -38.42
N TYR A 11 -0.16 -8.55 -39.47
CA TYR A 11 -0.80 -8.86 -40.75
C TYR A 11 -1.81 -10.01 -40.62
N PHE A 12 -1.43 -11.13 -39.99
CA PHE A 12 -2.33 -12.27 -39.78
C PHE A 12 -3.50 -11.93 -38.85
N ALA A 13 -3.24 -11.20 -37.76
CA ALA A 13 -4.27 -10.73 -36.85
C ALA A 13 -5.27 -9.83 -37.59
N GLY A 14 -4.79 -8.93 -38.46
CA GLY A 14 -5.62 -8.10 -39.32
C GLY A 14 -6.47 -8.91 -40.30
N GLU A 15 -5.90 -9.90 -40.97
CA GLU A 15 -6.64 -10.76 -41.90
C GLU A 15 -7.74 -11.58 -41.21
N ILE A 16 -7.47 -12.10 -40.02
CA ILE A 16 -8.45 -12.85 -39.23
C ILE A 16 -9.56 -11.91 -38.75
N PHE A 17 -9.18 -10.75 -38.20
CA PHE A 17 -10.11 -9.75 -37.69
C PHE A 17 -11.04 -9.21 -38.80
N ASN A 18 -10.48 -8.84 -39.95
CA ASN A 18 -11.23 -8.25 -41.07
C ASN A 18 -12.20 -9.24 -41.73
N LYS A 19 -12.01 -10.55 -41.55
CA LYS A 19 -12.92 -11.59 -42.05
C LYS A 19 -14.06 -11.92 -41.09
N ALA A 20 -13.95 -11.52 -39.83
CA ALA A 20 -15.04 -11.66 -38.87
C ALA A 20 -16.19 -10.70 -39.22
N ASP A 21 -17.42 -11.09 -38.89
CA ASP A 21 -18.57 -10.20 -39.01
C ASP A 21 -18.49 -9.02 -38.03
N LYS A 22 -19.34 -8.02 -38.22
CA LYS A 22 -19.30 -6.77 -37.42
C LYS A 22 -19.58 -7.00 -35.93
N ASP A 23 -20.40 -7.99 -35.58
CA ASP A 23 -20.76 -8.27 -34.20
C ASP A 23 -19.57 -8.92 -33.49
N THR A 24 -18.91 -9.87 -34.15
CA THR A 24 -17.66 -10.49 -33.67
C THR A 24 -16.51 -9.48 -33.58
N GLN A 25 -16.38 -8.56 -34.53
CA GLN A 25 -15.40 -7.48 -34.46
C GLN A 25 -15.64 -6.56 -33.25
N GLY A 26 -16.90 -6.15 -33.04
CA GLY A 26 -17.30 -5.36 -31.87
C GLY A 26 -17.10 -6.10 -30.56
N PHE A 27 -17.37 -7.41 -30.53
CA PHE A 27 -17.11 -8.30 -29.41
C PHE A 27 -15.61 -8.28 -29.05
N LEU A 28 -14.74 -8.58 -30.02
CA LEU A 28 -13.28 -8.63 -29.83
C LEU A 28 -12.71 -7.30 -29.32
N PHE A 29 -13.19 -6.16 -29.83
CA PHE A 29 -12.75 -4.85 -29.35
C PHE A 29 -13.10 -4.60 -27.89
N LYS A 30 -14.31 -4.95 -27.48
CA LYS A 30 -14.78 -4.74 -26.12
C LYS A 30 -14.09 -5.70 -25.15
N THR A 31 -14.07 -6.99 -25.45
CA THR A 31 -13.52 -8.02 -24.56
C THR A 31 -12.00 -7.95 -24.44
N ALA A 32 -11.28 -7.33 -25.39
CA ALA A 32 -9.84 -7.11 -25.29
C ALA A 32 -9.44 -6.26 -24.07
N PHE A 33 -10.35 -5.47 -23.49
CA PHE A 33 -10.09 -4.72 -22.26
C PHE A 33 -10.01 -5.63 -21.02
N LEU A 34 -10.57 -6.83 -21.08
CA LEU A 34 -10.51 -7.82 -20.00
C LEU A 34 -9.25 -8.70 -20.15
N PRO A 35 -8.43 -8.90 -19.11
CA PRO A 35 -7.26 -9.78 -19.16
C PRO A 35 -7.67 -11.26 -19.28
N LYS A 36 -8.75 -11.64 -18.59
CA LYS A 36 -9.41 -12.94 -18.67
C LYS A 36 -10.89 -12.71 -18.84
N ILE A 37 -11.49 -13.43 -19.78
CA ILE A 37 -12.85 -13.21 -20.24
C ILE A 37 -13.68 -14.42 -19.83
N THR A 38 -14.56 -14.26 -18.86
CA THR A 38 -15.62 -15.25 -18.63
C THR A 38 -16.82 -14.95 -19.53
N VAL A 39 -17.71 -15.92 -19.69
CA VAL A 39 -18.94 -15.74 -20.47
C VAL A 39 -19.82 -14.66 -19.83
N SER A 40 -19.93 -14.65 -18.49
CA SER A 40 -20.67 -13.61 -17.75
C SER A 40 -20.12 -12.20 -18.04
N MET A 41 -18.80 -12.00 -17.89
CA MET A 41 -18.15 -10.72 -18.17
C MET A 41 -18.34 -10.26 -19.62
N ALA A 42 -18.21 -11.19 -20.57
CA ALA A 42 -18.38 -10.90 -21.99
C ALA A 42 -19.82 -10.48 -22.32
N ARG A 43 -20.82 -11.17 -21.77
CA ARG A 43 -22.24 -10.81 -21.94
C ARG A 43 -22.53 -9.43 -21.38
N GLU A 44 -22.05 -9.16 -20.17
CA GLU A 44 -22.28 -7.90 -19.49
C GLU A 44 -21.62 -6.71 -20.21
N LEU A 45 -20.42 -6.90 -20.75
CA LEU A 45 -19.69 -5.83 -21.45
C LEU A 45 -20.21 -5.58 -22.87
N THR A 46 -20.56 -6.65 -23.58
CA THR A 46 -20.92 -6.57 -25.00
C THR A 46 -22.42 -6.39 -25.24
N GLY A 47 -23.25 -6.91 -24.33
CA GLY A 47 -24.71 -7.02 -24.48
C GLY A 47 -25.16 -8.23 -25.32
N LEU A 48 -24.24 -9.06 -25.80
CA LEU A 48 -24.53 -10.21 -26.67
C LEU A 48 -24.80 -11.46 -25.83
N LEU A 49 -25.95 -12.10 -26.01
CA LEU A 49 -26.31 -13.31 -25.26
C LEU A 49 -25.50 -14.53 -25.73
N GLU A 50 -25.10 -14.51 -27.00
CA GLU A 50 -24.34 -15.52 -27.75
C GLU A 50 -22.82 -15.46 -27.47
N ALA A 51 -22.39 -14.73 -26.43
CA ALA A 51 -20.98 -14.58 -26.08
C ALA A 51 -20.22 -15.92 -25.88
N ASP A 52 -20.90 -16.96 -25.37
CA ASP A 52 -20.30 -18.29 -25.20
C ASP A 52 -19.99 -18.96 -26.55
N ASP A 53 -20.90 -18.83 -27.52
CA ASP A 53 -20.74 -19.38 -28.86
C ASP A 53 -19.55 -18.70 -29.56
N ILE A 54 -19.47 -17.37 -29.46
CA ILE A 54 -18.35 -16.60 -30.02
C ILE A 54 -17.02 -17.04 -29.39
N LEU A 55 -16.93 -17.08 -28.06
CA LEU A 55 -15.68 -17.48 -27.37
C LEU A 55 -15.28 -18.93 -27.68
N SER A 56 -16.26 -19.83 -27.73
CA SER A 56 -16.05 -21.22 -28.08
C SER A 56 -15.56 -21.37 -29.52
N GLU A 57 -16.13 -20.62 -30.46
CA GLU A 57 -15.70 -20.60 -31.86
C GLU A 57 -14.29 -20.02 -32.03
N LEU A 58 -13.98 -18.92 -31.35
CA LEU A 58 -12.63 -18.32 -31.34
C LEU A 58 -11.58 -19.31 -30.85
N ASN A 59 -11.87 -20.05 -29.78
CA ASN A 59 -11.00 -21.10 -29.26
C ASN A 59 -10.89 -22.30 -30.22
N LEU A 60 -11.99 -22.78 -30.78
CA LEU A 60 -12.01 -23.92 -31.73
C LEU A 60 -11.25 -23.61 -33.03
N LYS A 61 -11.37 -22.38 -33.54
CA LYS A 61 -10.66 -21.91 -34.73
C LYS A 61 -9.21 -21.48 -34.45
N ASN A 62 -8.73 -21.63 -33.21
CA ASN A 62 -7.41 -21.20 -32.75
C ASN A 62 -7.13 -19.72 -33.08
N TYR A 63 -8.12 -18.83 -32.94
CA TYR A 63 -7.98 -17.39 -33.13
C TYR A 63 -7.29 -16.75 -31.94
N PHE A 64 -6.05 -17.17 -31.70
CA PHE A 64 -5.18 -16.65 -30.64
C PHE A 64 -5.89 -16.57 -29.28
N THR A 65 -6.81 -17.50 -29.02
CA THR A 65 -7.66 -17.53 -27.83
C THR A 65 -7.49 -18.88 -27.17
N VAL A 66 -7.18 -18.88 -25.87
CA VAL A 66 -6.99 -20.09 -25.08
C VAL A 66 -8.11 -20.17 -24.04
N LYS A 67 -8.72 -21.35 -23.93
CA LYS A 67 -9.73 -21.67 -22.90
C LYS A 67 -9.06 -22.27 -21.65
N HIS A 68 -9.33 -21.68 -20.49
CA HIS A 68 -8.92 -22.16 -19.18
C HIS A 68 -10.07 -22.91 -18.51
N PRO A 69 -9.89 -24.20 -18.15
CA PRO A 69 -10.94 -25.00 -17.53
C PRO A 69 -11.06 -24.67 -16.03
N LEU A 70 -11.90 -23.68 -15.72
CA LEU A 70 -12.32 -23.31 -14.36
C LEU A 70 -13.81 -23.66 -14.15
N SER A 71 -14.34 -23.42 -12.94
CA SER A 71 -15.77 -23.63 -12.64
C SER A 71 -16.69 -22.84 -13.57
N GLU A 72 -16.34 -21.59 -13.84
CA GLU A 72 -16.80 -20.85 -15.01
C GLU A 72 -15.63 -20.75 -16.01
N PRO A 73 -15.75 -21.28 -17.24
CA PRO A 73 -14.66 -21.22 -18.21
C PRO A 73 -14.22 -19.78 -18.48
N ALA A 74 -12.91 -19.55 -18.40
CA ALA A 74 -12.30 -18.28 -18.75
C ALA A 74 -11.54 -18.42 -20.06
N TYR A 75 -11.54 -17.37 -20.86
CA TYR A 75 -10.82 -17.28 -22.12
C TYR A 75 -9.77 -16.18 -22.03
N GLU A 76 -8.63 -16.39 -22.65
CA GLU A 76 -7.54 -15.43 -22.66
C GLU A 76 -7.02 -15.27 -24.08
N TYR A 77 -6.92 -14.03 -24.53
CA TYR A 77 -6.29 -13.71 -25.81
C TYR A 77 -4.77 -13.76 -25.67
N HIS A 78 -4.11 -14.23 -26.72
CA HIS A 78 -2.67 -14.13 -26.85
C HIS A 78 -2.25 -12.66 -26.70
N PRO A 79 -1.17 -12.33 -25.96
CA PRO A 79 -0.78 -10.95 -25.67
C PRO A 79 -0.70 -10.05 -26.90
N LEU A 80 -0.01 -10.49 -27.96
CA LEU A 80 0.08 -9.74 -29.23
C LEU A 80 -1.27 -9.53 -29.91
N PHE A 81 -2.20 -10.48 -29.80
CA PHE A 81 -3.54 -10.32 -30.37
C PHE A 81 -4.35 -9.31 -29.58
N ARG A 82 -4.27 -9.35 -28.25
CA ARG A 82 -4.89 -8.37 -27.37
C ARG A 82 -4.36 -6.96 -27.65
N GLU A 83 -3.05 -6.79 -27.79
CA GLU A 83 -2.45 -5.50 -28.13
C GLU A 83 -2.93 -4.98 -29.49
N PHE A 84 -2.96 -5.85 -30.50
CA PHE A 84 -3.53 -5.53 -31.82
C PHE A 84 -4.99 -5.05 -31.70
N LEU A 85 -5.84 -5.79 -30.96
CA LEU A 85 -7.25 -5.44 -30.78
C LEU A 85 -7.42 -4.10 -30.05
N LEU A 86 -6.63 -3.84 -29.01
CA LEU A 86 -6.66 -2.56 -28.28
C LEU A 86 -6.20 -1.39 -29.16
N ALA A 87 -5.20 -1.60 -30.01
CA ALA A 87 -4.75 -0.59 -30.96
C ALA A 87 -5.82 -0.28 -32.03
N GLN A 88 -6.47 -1.31 -32.56
CA GLN A 88 -7.59 -1.16 -33.49
C GLN A 88 -8.81 -0.50 -32.85
N ALA A 89 -9.16 -0.87 -31.61
CA ALA A 89 -10.25 -0.25 -30.88
C ALA A 89 -10.04 1.26 -30.72
N LYS A 90 -8.81 1.71 -30.43
CA LYS A 90 -8.47 3.14 -30.37
C LYS A 90 -8.59 3.88 -31.70
N GLN A 91 -8.43 3.19 -32.83
CA GLN A 91 -8.54 3.78 -34.17
C GLN A 91 -9.99 3.82 -34.66
N GLN A 92 -10.80 2.80 -34.33
CA GLN A 92 -12.14 2.64 -34.87
C GLN A 92 -13.24 3.21 -33.95
N LEU A 93 -13.04 3.20 -32.64
CA LEU A 93 -14.01 3.76 -31.70
C LEU A 93 -13.80 5.25 -31.49
N THR A 94 -14.89 5.99 -31.33
CA THR A 94 -14.82 7.37 -30.84
C THR A 94 -14.26 7.40 -29.42
N THR A 95 -13.65 8.52 -29.02
CA THR A 95 -13.15 8.70 -27.65
C THR A 95 -14.23 8.41 -26.61
N ALA A 96 -15.48 8.84 -26.84
CA ALA A 96 -16.59 8.57 -25.93
C ALA A 96 -16.90 7.07 -25.79
N GLN A 97 -16.92 6.33 -26.91
CA GLN A 97 -17.16 4.88 -26.88
C GLN A 97 -16.01 4.12 -26.22
N LEU A 98 -14.76 4.54 -26.47
CA LEU A 98 -13.58 3.95 -25.86
C LEU A 98 -13.61 4.14 -24.34
N THR A 99 -13.81 5.37 -23.87
CA THR A 99 -13.94 5.71 -22.45
C THR A 99 -15.08 4.92 -21.79
N GLN A 100 -16.25 4.85 -22.43
CA GLN A 100 -17.38 4.08 -21.91
C GLN A 100 -17.07 2.58 -21.80
N THR A 101 -16.38 2.02 -22.81
CA THR A 101 -15.99 0.61 -22.80
C THR A 101 -14.97 0.32 -21.71
N GLN A 102 -13.97 1.19 -21.54
CA GLN A 102 -12.98 1.08 -20.46
C GLN A 102 -13.62 1.17 -19.08
N HIS A 103 -14.52 2.14 -18.87
CA HIS A 103 -15.27 2.29 -17.62
C HIS A 103 -16.07 1.03 -17.31
N ARG A 104 -16.87 0.53 -18.26
CA ARG A 104 -17.70 -0.66 -18.04
C ARG A 104 -16.87 -1.91 -17.79
N ALA A 105 -15.76 -2.08 -18.51
CA ALA A 105 -14.82 -3.16 -18.26
C ALA A 105 -14.16 -3.04 -16.87
N ALA A 106 -13.86 -1.82 -16.41
CA ALA A 106 -13.33 -1.59 -15.07
C ALA A 106 -14.33 -1.98 -13.97
N GLU A 107 -15.60 -1.62 -14.11
CA GLU A 107 -16.68 -2.02 -13.18
C GLU A 107 -16.78 -3.56 -13.07
N ILE A 108 -16.80 -4.25 -14.22
CA ILE A 108 -16.87 -5.72 -14.26
C ILE A 108 -15.65 -6.34 -13.56
N LEU A 109 -14.45 -5.80 -13.77
CA LEU A 109 -13.24 -6.29 -13.13
C LEU A 109 -13.24 -6.01 -11.62
N GLU A 110 -13.74 -4.84 -11.20
CA GLU A 110 -13.89 -4.49 -9.79
C GLU A 110 -14.86 -5.44 -9.08
N GLU A 111 -16.02 -5.74 -9.69
CA GLU A 111 -16.99 -6.70 -9.16
C GLU A 111 -16.42 -8.13 -9.07
N ALA A 112 -15.51 -8.48 -9.98
CA ALA A 112 -14.78 -9.73 -9.97
C ALA A 112 -13.53 -9.76 -9.05
N GLY A 113 -13.26 -8.67 -8.31
CA GLY A 113 -12.11 -8.55 -7.42
C GLY A 113 -10.75 -8.33 -8.11
N GLN A 114 -10.74 -8.06 -9.41
CA GLN A 114 -9.54 -7.77 -10.21
C GLN A 114 -9.19 -6.28 -10.15
N PHE A 115 -8.85 -5.81 -8.94
CA PHE A 115 -8.71 -4.38 -8.65
C PHE A 115 -7.55 -3.69 -9.39
N ALA A 116 -6.43 -4.39 -9.60
CA ALA A 116 -5.27 -3.81 -10.27
C ALA A 116 -5.60 -3.45 -11.72
N GLU A 117 -6.28 -4.35 -12.42
CA GLU A 117 -6.69 -4.18 -13.80
C GLU A 117 -7.82 -3.15 -13.92
N ALA A 118 -8.76 -3.12 -12.98
CA ALA A 118 -9.78 -2.07 -12.90
C ALA A 118 -9.15 -0.67 -12.74
N ILE A 119 -8.15 -0.50 -11.86
CA ILE A 119 -7.43 0.77 -11.68
C ILE A 119 -6.79 1.25 -12.98
N LEU A 120 -6.15 0.35 -13.73
CA LEU A 120 -5.53 0.70 -15.01
C LEU A 120 -6.56 1.14 -16.06
N LEU A 121 -7.75 0.52 -16.06
CA LEU A 121 -8.84 0.90 -16.96
C LEU A 121 -9.48 2.24 -16.57
N TYR A 122 -9.77 2.49 -15.28
CA TYR A 122 -10.26 3.79 -14.81
C TYR A 122 -9.29 4.91 -15.16
N ARG A 123 -7.97 4.69 -14.95
CA ARG A 123 -6.93 5.61 -15.40
C ARG A 123 -6.98 5.86 -16.90
N GLY A 124 -7.07 4.80 -17.70
CA GLY A 124 -7.15 4.89 -19.17
C GLY A 124 -8.38 5.67 -19.65
N ALA A 125 -9.50 5.55 -18.93
CA ALA A 125 -10.73 6.28 -19.15
C ALA A 125 -10.71 7.72 -18.61
N SER A 126 -9.67 8.11 -17.86
CA SER A 126 -9.62 9.35 -17.07
C SER A 126 -10.78 9.48 -16.07
N ASP A 127 -11.33 8.34 -15.61
CA ASP A 127 -12.33 8.30 -14.55
C ASP A 127 -11.63 8.30 -13.19
N TRP A 128 -11.22 9.50 -12.79
CA TRP A 128 -10.51 9.70 -11.54
C TRP A 128 -11.38 9.46 -10.32
N ALA A 129 -12.70 9.68 -10.42
CA ALA A 129 -13.61 9.50 -9.29
C ALA A 129 -13.68 8.01 -8.88
N SER A 130 -13.90 7.12 -9.85
CA SER A 130 -13.94 5.67 -9.60
C SER A 130 -12.56 5.13 -9.20
N MET A 131 -11.48 5.62 -9.83
CA MET A 131 -10.11 5.25 -9.44
C MET A 131 -9.80 5.64 -7.99
N VAL A 132 -10.14 6.86 -7.56
CA VAL A 132 -9.95 7.33 -6.17
C VAL A 132 -10.75 6.45 -5.21
N ARG A 133 -12.04 6.20 -5.49
CA ARG A 133 -12.89 5.33 -4.67
C ARG A 133 -12.26 3.95 -4.48
N LEU A 134 -11.84 3.32 -5.57
CA LEU A 134 -11.27 1.99 -5.55
C LEU A 134 -9.94 1.97 -4.78
N LEU A 135 -9.05 2.93 -5.03
CA LEU A 135 -7.78 3.07 -4.30
C LEU A 135 -8.01 3.22 -2.79
N LEU A 136 -8.95 4.07 -2.36
CA LEU A 136 -9.26 4.25 -0.94
C LEU A 136 -9.73 2.95 -0.28
N SER A 137 -10.48 2.12 -1.00
CA SER A 137 -10.95 0.82 -0.49
C SER A 137 -9.85 -0.23 -0.35
N GLN A 138 -8.79 -0.15 -1.17
CA GLN A 138 -7.73 -1.15 -1.24
C GLN A 138 -6.43 -0.72 -0.54
N ALA A 139 -6.26 0.58 -0.27
CA ALA A 139 -5.00 1.16 0.17
C ALA A 139 -4.47 0.54 1.47
N GLN A 140 -5.34 0.34 2.47
CA GLN A 140 -4.95 -0.26 3.75
C GLN A 140 -4.42 -1.68 3.57
N GLY A 141 -5.12 -2.52 2.79
CA GLY A 141 -4.70 -3.89 2.49
C GLY A 141 -3.38 -3.93 1.74
N MET A 142 -3.20 -3.06 0.73
CA MET A 142 -1.95 -2.97 -0.02
C MET A 142 -0.76 -2.56 0.85
N ILE A 143 -0.95 -1.63 1.80
CA ILE A 143 0.11 -1.22 2.72
C ILE A 143 0.46 -2.38 3.68
N ALA A 144 -0.54 -3.08 4.21
CA ALA A 144 -0.33 -4.25 5.06
C ALA A 144 0.40 -5.39 4.32
N GLU A 145 0.16 -5.55 3.02
CA GLU A 145 0.88 -6.48 2.14
C GLU A 145 2.28 -5.98 1.71
N GLY A 146 2.67 -4.76 2.10
CA GLY A 146 3.94 -4.15 1.71
C GLY A 146 4.01 -3.66 0.26
N ARG A 147 2.87 -3.55 -0.44
CA ARG A 147 2.74 -3.11 -1.84
C ARG A 147 2.80 -1.58 -2.00
N ASN A 148 3.64 -0.93 -1.19
CA ASN A 148 3.75 0.52 -1.07
C ASN A 148 4.13 1.20 -2.40
N LYS A 149 5.10 0.64 -3.14
CA LYS A 149 5.57 1.23 -4.42
C LYS A 149 4.47 1.23 -5.48
N THR A 150 3.70 0.14 -5.59
CA THR A 150 2.58 0.04 -6.54
C THR A 150 1.47 1.02 -6.20
N LEU A 151 1.10 1.12 -4.91
CA LEU A 151 0.09 2.06 -4.47
C LEU A 151 0.53 3.52 -4.69
N GLU A 152 1.78 3.86 -4.36
CA GLU A 152 2.37 5.17 -4.66
C GLU A 152 2.33 5.48 -6.15
N GLU A 153 2.72 4.54 -7.02
CA GLU A 153 2.68 4.72 -8.48
C GLU A 153 1.26 5.03 -8.97
N TRP A 154 0.26 4.27 -8.51
CA TRP A 154 -1.13 4.50 -8.89
C TRP A 154 -1.66 5.83 -8.39
N ILE A 155 -1.37 6.22 -7.14
CA ILE A 155 -1.78 7.52 -6.60
C ILE A 155 -1.12 8.66 -7.40
N ASN A 156 0.15 8.54 -7.77
CA ASN A 156 0.87 9.56 -8.55
C ASN A 156 0.35 9.72 -9.99
N HIS A 157 -0.47 8.80 -10.50
CA HIS A 157 -1.15 8.97 -11.79
C HIS A 157 -2.40 9.85 -11.71
N ILE A 158 -2.94 10.08 -10.51
CA ILE A 158 -4.07 10.98 -10.31
C ILE A 158 -3.61 12.43 -10.54
N PRO A 159 -4.39 13.25 -11.26
CA PRO A 159 -4.10 14.67 -11.41
C PRO A 159 -3.91 15.37 -10.07
N GLN A 160 -2.86 16.20 -9.96
CA GLN A 160 -2.50 16.87 -8.70
C GLN A 160 -3.65 17.70 -8.11
N ALA A 161 -4.53 18.27 -8.93
CA ALA A 161 -5.72 18.99 -8.45
C ALA A 161 -6.63 18.08 -7.61
N ILE A 162 -6.88 16.84 -8.07
CA ILE A 162 -7.73 15.86 -7.39
C ILE A 162 -7.03 15.29 -6.16
N LEU A 163 -5.75 14.95 -6.28
CA LEU A 163 -4.96 14.44 -5.16
C LEU A 163 -4.91 15.44 -4.00
N ASN A 164 -4.75 16.72 -4.31
CA ASN A 164 -4.64 17.80 -3.33
C ASN A 164 -5.96 18.16 -2.64
N GLU A 165 -7.08 17.60 -3.10
CA GLU A 165 -8.41 17.75 -2.49
C GLU A 165 -8.79 16.50 -1.67
N SER A 166 -8.02 15.41 -1.76
CA SER A 166 -8.31 14.15 -1.09
C SER A 166 -7.34 13.90 0.08
N PRO A 167 -7.73 14.26 1.32
CA PRO A 167 -6.85 14.09 2.48
C PRO A 167 -6.50 12.62 2.76
N TRP A 168 -7.43 11.70 2.52
CA TRP A 168 -7.17 10.27 2.69
C TRP A 168 -6.16 9.71 1.68
N LEU A 169 -6.18 10.16 0.42
CA LEU A 169 -5.15 9.76 -0.54
C LEU A 169 -3.77 10.29 -0.16
N LEU A 170 -3.69 11.51 0.37
CA LEU A 170 -2.44 12.07 0.89
C LEU A 170 -1.91 11.28 2.10
N CYS A 171 -2.79 10.86 3.02
CA CYS A 171 -2.42 9.96 4.11
C CYS A 171 -1.86 8.63 3.61
N TYR A 172 -2.52 7.99 2.65
CA TYR A 172 -2.01 6.72 2.11
C TYR A 172 -0.70 6.91 1.33
N LEU A 173 -0.57 8.00 0.59
CA LEU A 173 0.67 8.35 -0.10
C LEU A 173 1.83 8.55 0.89
N GLY A 174 1.58 9.26 1.99
CA GLY A 174 2.53 9.43 3.07
C GLY A 174 2.94 8.10 3.69
N ALA A 175 1.97 7.22 3.96
CA ALA A 175 2.24 5.88 4.49
C ALA A 175 3.08 5.02 3.54
N CYS A 176 2.81 5.08 2.22
CA CYS A 176 3.62 4.38 1.22
C CYS A 176 5.06 4.88 1.16
N ARG A 177 5.25 6.20 1.30
CA ARG A 177 6.55 6.85 1.23
C ARG A 177 7.35 6.71 2.51
N LEU A 178 6.72 6.56 3.67
CA LEU A 178 7.39 6.55 4.98
C LEU A 178 8.61 5.61 5.01
N PRO A 179 8.56 4.35 4.53
CA PRO A 179 9.71 3.44 4.59
C PRO A 179 10.87 3.80 3.65
N PHE A 180 10.67 4.72 2.70
CA PHE A 180 11.65 5.04 1.65
C PHE A 180 12.09 6.51 1.65
N ASN A 181 11.19 7.42 2.06
CA ASN A 181 11.39 8.85 2.06
C ASN A 181 10.49 9.51 3.14
N PRO A 182 10.92 9.48 4.41
CA PRO A 182 10.12 9.98 5.53
C PRO A 182 9.87 11.50 5.44
N ALA A 183 10.81 12.26 4.86
CA ALA A 183 10.66 13.71 4.65
C ALA A 183 9.52 14.06 3.69
N ASN A 184 9.34 13.30 2.60
CA ASN A 184 8.19 13.49 1.73
C ASN A 184 6.90 12.96 2.37
N ALA A 185 6.98 11.83 3.06
CA ALA A 185 5.84 11.28 3.80
C ALA A 185 5.28 12.29 4.80
N ARG A 186 6.14 12.97 5.55
CA ARG A 186 5.73 14.04 6.47
C ARG A 186 4.99 15.16 5.77
N LYS A 187 5.50 15.67 4.64
CA LYS A 187 4.80 16.72 3.87
C LYS A 187 3.42 16.29 3.42
N ASP A 188 3.26 15.03 3.00
CA ASP A 188 1.97 14.49 2.60
C ASP A 188 1.00 14.43 3.81
N PHE A 189 1.48 13.97 4.97
CA PHE A 189 0.67 13.95 6.20
C PHE A 189 0.34 15.35 6.74
N GLU A 190 1.27 16.31 6.67
CA GLU A 190 1.03 17.70 7.07
C GLU A 190 -0.09 18.33 6.23
N LYS A 191 -0.07 18.08 4.91
CA LYS A 191 -1.13 18.53 4.01
C LYS A 191 -2.46 17.83 4.28
N ALA A 192 -2.43 16.52 4.54
CA ALA A 192 -3.64 15.77 4.92
C ALA A 192 -4.25 16.32 6.21
N TYR A 193 -3.42 16.63 7.21
CA TYR A 193 -3.85 17.24 8.47
C TYR A 193 -4.58 18.57 8.26
N GLU A 194 -4.03 19.47 7.43
CA GLU A 194 -4.65 20.76 7.13
C GLU A 194 -6.02 20.61 6.47
N LEU A 195 -6.14 19.66 5.53
CA LEU A 195 -7.40 19.35 4.85
C LEU A 195 -8.43 18.72 5.79
N PHE A 196 -8.03 17.77 6.64
CA PHE A 196 -8.93 17.17 7.62
C PHE A 196 -9.39 18.19 8.67
N GLN A 197 -8.50 19.09 9.09
CA GLN A 197 -8.86 20.19 9.98
C GLN A 197 -9.91 21.11 9.31
N ALA A 198 -9.72 21.46 8.04
CA ALA A 198 -10.68 22.27 7.29
C ALA A 198 -12.03 21.56 7.10
N GLN A 199 -12.02 20.23 6.96
CA GLN A 199 -13.21 19.38 6.84
C GLN A 199 -13.86 19.01 8.18
N GLN A 200 -13.24 19.37 9.31
CA GLN A 200 -13.64 18.98 10.67
C GLN A 200 -13.71 17.44 10.87
N ASP A 201 -12.87 16.69 10.14
CA ASP A 201 -12.70 15.25 10.32
C ASP A 201 -11.67 14.99 11.41
N ASN A 202 -12.15 14.80 12.63
CA ASN A 202 -11.30 14.56 13.81
C ASN A 202 -10.48 13.28 13.68
N MET A 203 -11.01 12.22 13.07
CA MET A 203 -10.30 10.94 12.96
C MET A 203 -9.13 11.06 11.99
N GLY A 204 -9.38 11.62 10.80
CA GLY A 204 -8.33 11.90 9.83
C GLY A 204 -7.26 12.82 10.41
N MET A 205 -7.67 13.88 11.12
CA MET A 205 -6.76 14.81 11.79
C MET A 205 -5.84 14.10 12.80
N LEU A 206 -6.36 13.22 13.64
CA LEU A 206 -5.58 12.47 14.63
C LEU A 206 -4.60 11.49 13.98
N ILE A 207 -5.06 10.79 12.95
CA ILE A 207 -4.22 9.86 12.18
C ILE A 207 -3.06 10.63 11.54
N SER A 208 -3.33 11.72 10.84
CA SER A 208 -2.29 12.55 10.23
C SER A 208 -1.31 13.10 11.27
N LEU A 209 -1.82 13.63 12.40
CA LEU A 209 -0.99 14.14 13.50
C LEU A 209 0.00 13.07 14.00
N SER A 210 -0.52 11.88 14.30
CA SER A 210 0.30 10.77 14.80
C SER A 210 1.33 10.29 13.77
N SER A 211 0.95 10.26 12.49
CA SER A 211 1.85 9.89 11.39
C SER A 211 2.98 10.90 11.20
N ILE A 212 2.70 12.20 11.30
CA ILE A 212 3.72 13.27 11.27
C ILE A 212 4.73 13.08 12.40
N MET A 213 4.25 12.83 13.61
CA MET A 213 5.10 12.55 14.76
C MET A 213 5.96 11.31 14.55
N ASN A 214 5.38 10.25 13.99
CA ASN A 214 6.08 9.00 13.69
C ASN A 214 7.23 9.15 12.68
N CYS A 215 7.17 10.13 11.76
CA CYS A 215 8.28 10.38 10.82
C CYS A 215 9.60 10.75 11.53
N ALA A 216 9.55 11.31 12.75
CA ALA A 216 10.72 11.92 13.38
C ALA A 216 11.91 10.97 13.60
N VAL A 217 11.70 9.68 13.92
CA VAL A 217 12.78 8.68 14.06
C VAL A 217 13.60 8.54 12.80
N TYR A 218 12.92 8.67 11.66
CA TYR A 218 13.47 8.25 10.38
C TYR A 218 14.08 9.41 9.58
N GLU A 219 13.73 10.66 9.90
CA GLU A 219 14.26 11.83 9.19
C GLU A 219 15.67 12.25 9.64
N GLY A 220 16.18 11.73 10.76
CA GLY A 220 17.57 11.92 11.20
C GLY A 220 18.00 13.38 11.41
N ASN A 221 17.04 14.31 11.53
CA ASN A 221 17.23 15.76 11.55
C ASN A 221 16.49 16.43 12.73
N GLU A 222 16.62 17.75 12.84
CA GLU A 222 16.09 18.58 13.93
C GLU A 222 14.66 18.24 14.38
N PHE A 223 14.48 17.93 15.66
CA PHE A 223 13.19 17.58 16.27
C PHE A 223 12.29 18.79 16.58
N TYR A 224 12.73 20.03 16.31
CA TYR A 224 11.98 21.25 16.66
C TYR A 224 10.60 21.33 16.01
N PHE A 225 10.40 20.69 14.84
CA PHE A 225 9.09 20.67 14.19
C PHE A 225 8.02 19.97 15.05
N LEU A 226 8.43 19.05 15.94
CA LEU A 226 7.52 18.34 16.84
C LEU A 226 6.87 19.27 17.87
N ASP A 227 7.46 20.42 18.21
CA ASP A 227 6.90 21.33 19.22
C ASP A 227 5.49 21.80 18.85
N LYS A 228 5.26 22.10 17.56
CA LYS A 228 3.93 22.45 17.02
C LYS A 228 2.94 21.29 17.21
N TRP A 229 3.38 20.08 16.92
CA TRP A 229 2.53 18.90 16.88
C TRP A 229 2.24 18.35 18.27
N ILE A 230 3.20 18.37 19.20
CA ILE A 230 3.01 18.03 20.61
C ILE A 230 1.95 18.94 21.21
N LYS A 231 2.06 20.26 21.00
CA LYS A 231 1.05 21.23 21.43
C LYS A 231 -0.33 20.96 20.82
N ALA A 232 -0.38 20.49 19.57
CA ALA A 232 -1.64 20.11 18.94
C ALA A 232 -2.24 18.85 19.58
N ALA A 233 -1.42 17.87 19.96
CA ALA A 233 -1.84 16.66 20.67
C ALA A 233 -2.35 16.96 22.09
N GLU A 234 -1.71 17.89 22.82
CA GLU A 234 -2.16 18.33 24.16
C GLU A 234 -3.56 18.95 24.16
N ALA A 235 -3.97 19.55 23.04
CA ALA A 235 -5.30 20.14 22.90
C ALA A 235 -6.41 19.09 22.71
N ILE A 236 -6.05 17.81 22.51
CA ILE A 236 -6.99 16.73 22.24
C ILE A 236 -7.36 16.03 23.56
N PRO A 237 -8.66 15.97 23.92
CA PRO A 237 -9.10 15.27 25.13
C PRO A 237 -8.76 13.78 25.09
N LEU A 238 -8.22 13.24 26.19
CA LEU A 238 -7.85 11.82 26.27
C LEU A 238 -9.03 10.89 25.98
N GLU A 239 -10.25 11.25 26.42
CA GLU A 239 -11.46 10.46 26.17
C GLU A 239 -11.74 10.29 24.67
N SER A 240 -11.37 11.28 23.84
CA SER A 240 -11.55 11.20 22.40
C SER A 240 -10.62 10.19 21.73
N ILE A 241 -9.51 9.85 22.38
CA ILE A 241 -8.54 8.85 21.90
C ILE A 241 -8.89 7.47 22.47
N THR A 242 -9.28 7.39 23.74
CA THR A 242 -9.54 6.10 24.40
C THR A 242 -10.81 5.39 23.89
N SER A 243 -11.75 6.12 23.30
CA SER A 243 -12.95 5.55 22.68
C SER A 243 -12.73 5.01 21.25
N LEU A 244 -11.55 5.19 20.67
CA LEU A 244 -11.27 4.80 19.28
C LEU A 244 -11.05 3.28 19.15
N PRO A 245 -11.24 2.72 17.94
CA PRO A 245 -10.85 1.35 17.63
C PRO A 245 -9.38 1.08 17.97
N ALA A 246 -9.05 -0.14 18.39
CA ALA A 246 -7.72 -0.51 18.90
C ALA A 246 -6.57 -0.12 17.96
N ASP A 247 -6.73 -0.38 16.65
CA ASP A 247 -5.69 -0.12 15.64
C ASP A 247 -5.47 1.39 15.42
N ILE A 248 -6.53 2.19 15.48
CA ILE A 248 -6.42 3.65 15.39
C ILE A 248 -5.82 4.20 16.69
N LYS A 249 -6.27 3.69 17.83
CA LYS A 249 -5.77 4.09 19.15
C LYS A 249 -4.27 3.85 19.24
N VAL A 250 -3.79 2.64 18.92
CA VAL A 250 -2.35 2.30 19.00
C VAL A 250 -1.52 3.21 18.12
N GLN A 251 -1.97 3.54 16.91
CA GLN A 251 -1.27 4.46 16.02
C GLN A 251 -1.11 5.85 16.66
N ILE A 252 -2.19 6.39 17.24
CA ILE A 252 -2.20 7.73 17.84
C ILE A 252 -1.29 7.79 19.06
N VAL A 253 -1.49 6.90 20.03
CA VAL A 253 -0.73 6.93 21.29
C VAL A 253 0.75 6.66 21.04
N THR A 254 1.08 5.84 20.04
CA THR A 254 2.46 5.58 19.62
C THR A 254 3.12 6.83 19.06
N GLY A 255 2.42 7.56 18.17
CA GLY A 255 2.94 8.82 17.61
C GLY A 255 3.20 9.87 18.69
N ILE A 256 2.28 10.03 19.64
CA ILE A 256 2.44 10.96 20.77
C ILE A 256 3.61 10.54 21.65
N LEU A 257 3.69 9.27 22.07
CA LEU A 257 4.79 8.76 22.88
C LEU A 257 6.12 9.03 22.20
N HIS A 258 6.23 8.71 20.92
CA HIS A 258 7.44 8.94 20.16
C HIS A 258 7.82 10.44 20.11
N ALA A 259 6.87 11.34 19.83
CA ALA A 259 7.16 12.78 19.82
C ALA A 259 7.70 13.26 21.17
N LEU A 260 7.09 12.81 22.28
CA LEU A 260 7.56 13.14 23.62
C LEU A 260 8.96 12.58 23.89
N LEU A 261 9.22 11.30 23.56
CA LEU A 261 10.54 10.68 23.75
C LEU A 261 11.64 11.42 23.00
N SER A 262 11.36 11.85 21.76
CA SER A 262 12.34 12.49 20.90
C SER A 262 12.57 13.97 21.21
N ARG A 263 11.56 14.67 21.75
CA ARG A 263 11.61 16.14 21.89
C ARG A 263 11.40 16.68 23.30
N GLN A 264 10.55 16.06 24.11
CA GLN A 264 10.18 16.49 25.48
C GLN A 264 10.15 15.30 26.45
N PRO A 265 11.29 14.62 26.70
CA PRO A 265 11.33 13.39 27.50
C PRO A 265 10.99 13.62 28.99
N ASP A 266 11.03 14.88 29.45
CA ASP A 266 10.66 15.34 30.77
C ASP A 266 9.19 15.77 30.89
N HIS A 267 8.39 15.61 29.81
CA HIS A 267 6.98 15.97 29.80
C HIS A 267 6.21 15.23 30.92
N PRO A 268 5.39 15.92 31.74
CA PRO A 268 4.74 15.33 32.91
C PRO A 268 3.85 14.13 32.58
N ASP A 269 3.22 14.15 31.40
CA ASP A 269 2.31 13.09 30.97
C ASP A 269 2.99 11.94 30.20
N ILE A 270 4.31 11.91 30.08
CA ILE A 270 4.98 10.83 29.33
C ILE A 270 4.64 9.44 29.89
N GLY A 271 4.50 9.32 31.21
CA GLY A 271 4.10 8.08 31.89
C GLY A 271 2.70 7.61 31.49
N LEU A 272 1.75 8.54 31.32
CA LEU A 272 0.41 8.25 30.83
C LEU A 272 0.45 7.67 29.41
N TRP A 273 1.21 8.30 28.50
CA TRP A 273 1.32 7.85 27.12
C TRP A 273 2.06 6.52 26.97
N VAL A 274 3.04 6.24 27.84
CA VAL A 274 3.67 4.91 27.95
C VAL A 274 2.64 3.85 28.34
N GLU A 275 1.79 4.11 29.33
CA GLU A 275 0.76 3.16 29.75
C GLU A 275 -0.29 2.93 28.67
N GLN A 276 -0.79 4.00 28.04
CA GLN A 276 -1.76 3.91 26.95
C GLN A 276 -1.19 3.15 25.74
N THR A 277 0.09 3.38 25.41
CA THR A 277 0.74 2.66 24.30
C THR A 277 0.90 1.18 24.63
N LEU A 278 1.36 0.85 25.84
CA LEU A 278 1.51 -0.55 26.26
C LEU A 278 0.18 -1.32 26.19
N GLN A 279 -0.89 -0.75 26.75
CA GLN A 279 -2.23 -1.36 26.70
C GLN A 279 -2.72 -1.54 25.26
N SER A 280 -2.45 -0.57 24.38
CA SER A 280 -2.92 -0.62 22.99
C SER A 280 -2.15 -1.66 22.16
N VAL A 281 -0.83 -1.76 22.35
CA VAL A 281 0.05 -2.76 21.73
C VAL A 281 -0.36 -4.19 22.13
N GLU A 282 -0.77 -4.41 23.39
CA GLU A 282 -1.26 -5.71 23.86
C GLU A 282 -2.63 -6.08 23.27
N SER A 283 -3.39 -5.11 22.77
CA SER A 283 -4.77 -5.29 22.29
C SER A 283 -4.93 -5.37 20.76
N THR A 284 -3.98 -4.85 19.99
CA THR A 284 -4.05 -4.85 18.53
C THR A 284 -3.71 -6.23 17.94
N ALA A 285 -4.40 -6.60 16.88
CA ALA A 285 -4.11 -7.81 16.11
C ALA A 285 -3.13 -7.55 14.96
N ASP A 286 -2.86 -6.28 14.63
CA ASP A 286 -1.92 -5.91 13.57
C ASP A 286 -0.49 -5.96 14.09
N VAL A 287 0.27 -6.94 13.61
CA VAL A 287 1.67 -7.12 13.98
C VAL A 287 2.53 -5.89 13.67
N ASN A 288 2.25 -5.14 12.61
CA ASN A 288 3.03 -3.97 12.24
C ASN A 288 2.82 -2.83 13.24
N LEU A 289 1.57 -2.58 13.64
CA LEU A 289 1.23 -1.60 14.67
C LEU A 289 1.74 -2.02 16.06
N GLN A 290 1.66 -3.31 16.38
CA GLN A 290 2.18 -3.87 17.62
C GLN A 290 3.69 -3.64 17.75
N ILE A 291 4.45 -3.96 16.71
CA ILE A 291 5.91 -3.73 16.69
C ILE A 291 6.22 -2.24 16.76
N GLN A 292 5.50 -1.40 16.00
CA GLN A 292 5.74 0.04 15.98
C GLN A 292 5.53 0.66 17.37
N GLY A 293 4.43 0.35 18.05
CA GLY A 293 4.20 0.84 19.42
C GLY A 293 5.20 0.28 20.43
N GLY A 294 5.52 -1.01 20.32
CA GLY A 294 6.53 -1.65 21.16
C GLY A 294 7.90 -1.01 21.00
N LEU A 295 8.29 -0.57 19.79
CA LEU A 295 9.60 -0.02 19.50
C LEU A 295 9.93 1.16 20.44
N PHE A 296 8.97 2.08 20.56
CA PHE A 296 9.11 3.27 21.40
C PHE A 296 9.02 2.96 22.88
N LEU A 297 8.22 1.95 23.27
CA LEU A 297 8.22 1.44 24.64
C LEU A 297 9.58 0.84 25.01
N ALA A 298 10.20 0.07 24.13
CA ALA A 298 11.51 -0.51 24.35
C ALA A 298 12.58 0.58 24.55
N ILE A 299 12.62 1.58 23.66
CA ILE A 299 13.52 2.74 23.78
C ILE A 299 13.34 3.44 25.12
N TYR A 300 12.09 3.76 25.49
CA TYR A 300 11.79 4.38 26.78
C TYR A 300 12.28 3.54 27.97
N PHE A 301 12.04 2.23 27.95
CA PHE A 301 12.45 1.35 29.04
C PHE A 301 13.96 1.12 29.10
N PHE A 302 14.68 1.20 27.97
CA PHE A 302 16.14 1.18 27.95
C PHE A 302 16.70 2.42 28.64
N TRP A 303 16.21 3.60 28.27
CA TRP A 303 16.70 4.87 28.82
C TRP A 303 16.29 5.11 30.27
N THR A 304 15.13 4.62 30.70
CA THR A 304 14.70 4.72 32.10
C THR A 304 15.23 3.58 32.98
N GLY A 305 16.00 2.64 32.43
CA GLY A 305 16.59 1.52 33.17
C GLY A 305 15.57 0.46 33.63
N ASN A 306 14.35 0.48 33.09
CA ASN A 306 13.31 -0.50 33.43
C ASN A 306 13.47 -1.78 32.60
N PHE A 307 14.58 -2.51 32.81
CA PHE A 307 14.93 -3.68 32.00
C PHE A 307 13.92 -4.82 32.07
N LYS A 308 13.12 -4.92 33.15
CA LYS A 308 12.04 -5.90 33.25
C LYS A 308 10.94 -5.63 32.23
N LYS A 309 10.49 -4.37 32.13
CA LYS A 309 9.51 -3.97 31.11
C LYS A 309 10.11 -4.00 29.71
N ALA A 310 11.39 -3.65 29.58
CA ALA A 310 12.09 -3.76 28.31
C ALA A 310 12.12 -5.22 27.80
N ALA A 311 12.48 -6.18 28.65
CA ALA A 311 12.47 -7.60 28.31
C ALA A 311 11.07 -8.12 27.96
N TYR A 312 10.03 -7.60 28.62
CA TYR A 312 8.64 -7.91 28.28
C TYR A 312 8.30 -7.49 26.85
N VAL A 313 8.60 -6.24 26.46
CA VAL A 313 8.38 -5.74 25.09
C VAL A 313 9.21 -6.52 24.07
N MET A 314 10.46 -6.85 24.38
CA MET A 314 11.29 -7.68 23.50
C MET A 314 10.74 -9.11 23.30
N ASN A 315 9.96 -9.63 24.25
CA ASN A 315 9.29 -10.92 24.08
C ASN A 315 8.14 -10.84 23.07
N ILE A 316 7.38 -9.73 23.07
CA ILE A 316 6.35 -9.47 22.05
C ILE A 316 6.98 -9.51 20.66
N PHE A 317 8.15 -8.89 20.48
CA PHE A 317 8.85 -8.89 19.19
C PHE A 317 9.30 -10.27 18.75
N ARG A 318 9.74 -11.12 19.68
CA ARG A 318 10.15 -12.49 19.38
C ARG A 318 8.98 -13.34 18.88
N GLU A 319 7.80 -13.15 19.46
CA GLU A 319 6.59 -13.85 19.02
C GLU A 319 6.12 -13.37 17.64
N ALA A 320 6.40 -12.10 17.32
CA ALA A 320 6.13 -11.49 16.02
C ALA A 320 7.21 -11.74 14.95
N GLU A 321 8.42 -12.15 15.33
CA GLU A 321 9.53 -12.45 14.41
C GLU A 321 9.17 -13.67 13.55
N GLY A 322 8.90 -13.44 12.26
CA GLY A 322 8.41 -14.47 11.34
C GLY A 322 6.89 -14.67 11.32
N ALA A 323 6.12 -13.81 12.02
CA ALA A 323 4.67 -13.79 11.91
C ALA A 323 4.23 -13.45 10.48
N LYS A 324 3.18 -14.14 10.01
CA LYS A 324 2.56 -13.83 8.72
C LYS A 324 1.98 -12.41 8.76
N GLY A 325 2.37 -11.56 7.81
CA GLY A 325 1.88 -10.18 7.70
C GLY A 325 2.86 -9.10 8.19
N ALA A 326 4.01 -9.47 8.78
CA ALA A 326 5.05 -8.50 9.11
C ALA A 326 5.76 -8.01 7.85
N THR A 327 5.66 -6.72 7.55
CA THR A 327 6.33 -6.11 6.39
C THR A 327 7.86 -6.12 6.55
N ALA A 328 8.59 -5.96 5.45
CA ALA A 328 10.05 -5.80 5.48
C ALA A 328 10.48 -4.66 6.41
N PHE A 329 9.77 -3.52 6.36
CA PHE A 329 10.01 -2.38 7.23
C PHE A 329 9.87 -2.76 8.71
N THR A 330 8.81 -3.48 9.08
CA THR A 330 8.59 -3.98 10.44
C THR A 330 9.70 -4.92 10.90
N GLN A 331 10.11 -5.86 10.05
CA GLN A 331 11.19 -6.80 10.36
C GLN A 331 12.53 -6.10 10.59
N ILE A 332 12.85 -5.09 9.78
CA ILE A 332 14.06 -4.28 9.97
C ILE A 332 14.01 -3.52 11.31
N ASN A 333 12.84 -2.97 11.70
CA ASN A 333 12.66 -2.35 13.03
C ASN A 333 12.89 -3.35 14.18
N ILE A 334 12.40 -4.59 14.07
CA ILE A 334 12.66 -5.66 15.05
C ILE A 334 14.16 -5.95 15.17
N LEU A 335 14.85 -6.06 14.04
CA LEU A 335 16.29 -6.34 14.01
C LEU A 335 17.09 -5.18 14.62
N TRP A 336 16.71 -3.94 14.30
CA TRP A 336 17.34 -2.75 14.87
C TRP A 336 17.18 -2.71 16.39
N ILE A 337 15.96 -2.73 16.91
CA ILE A 337 15.72 -2.66 18.35
C ILE A 337 16.27 -3.86 19.11
N GLY A 338 16.30 -5.03 18.45
CA GLY A 338 16.98 -6.22 18.94
C GLY A 338 18.48 -6.00 19.09
N ALA A 339 19.15 -5.41 18.10
CA ALA A 339 20.57 -5.08 18.19
C ALA A 339 20.84 -4.10 19.36
N VAL A 340 20.01 -3.06 19.50
CA VAL A 340 20.09 -2.12 20.63
C VAL A 340 19.97 -2.85 21.97
N TYR A 341 19.05 -3.81 22.08
CA TYR A 341 18.85 -4.60 23.30
C TYR A 341 20.05 -5.50 23.64
N GLU A 342 20.58 -6.24 22.66
CA GLU A 342 21.75 -7.09 22.85
C GLU A 342 22.98 -6.28 23.29
N TRP A 343 23.15 -5.08 22.71
CA TRP A 343 24.23 -4.16 23.08
C TRP A 343 24.05 -3.53 24.46
N LEU A 344 22.95 -2.81 24.70
CA LEU A 344 22.77 -1.97 25.88
C LEU A 344 22.39 -2.74 27.14
N VAL A 345 21.62 -3.83 27.00
CA VAL A 345 21.05 -4.53 28.16
C VAL A 345 21.81 -5.81 28.48
N LYS A 346 22.19 -6.59 27.46
CA LYS A 346 22.86 -7.87 27.65
C LYS A 346 24.38 -7.80 27.53
N ALA A 347 24.92 -6.74 26.94
CA ALA A 347 26.34 -6.62 26.59
C ALA A 347 26.85 -7.81 25.73
N ASP A 348 26.01 -8.31 24.82
CA ASP A 348 26.32 -9.40 23.90
C ASP A 348 26.63 -8.85 22.50
N ALA A 349 27.88 -8.44 22.30
CA ALA A 349 28.35 -7.86 21.03
C ALA A 349 28.22 -8.83 19.83
N PRO A 350 28.54 -10.14 19.94
CA PRO A 350 28.29 -11.09 18.85
C PRO A 350 26.82 -11.19 18.43
N SER A 351 25.89 -11.29 19.39
CA SER A 351 24.45 -11.34 19.08
C SER A 351 23.96 -10.02 18.47
N CYS A 352 24.46 -8.88 18.94
CA CYS A 352 24.21 -7.57 18.37
C CYS A 352 24.64 -7.50 16.90
N LEU A 353 25.90 -7.85 16.59
CA LEU A 353 26.44 -7.80 15.23
C LEU A 353 25.67 -8.74 14.28
N ASN A 354 25.25 -9.92 14.75
CA ASN A 354 24.42 -10.82 13.97
C ASN A 354 23.08 -10.19 13.56
N LYS A 355 22.41 -9.48 14.47
CA LYS A 355 21.16 -8.77 14.16
C LYS A 355 21.38 -7.61 13.19
N VAL A 356 22.48 -6.87 13.34
CA VAL A 356 22.87 -5.81 12.41
C VAL A 356 23.05 -6.35 10.98
N MET A 357 23.82 -7.44 10.83
CA MET A 357 24.05 -8.06 9.51
C MET A 357 22.75 -8.58 8.88
N GLN A 358 21.87 -9.20 9.66
CA GLN A 358 20.56 -9.65 9.18
C GLN A 358 19.71 -8.47 8.70
N GLY A 359 19.71 -7.36 9.45
CA GLY A 359 18.97 -6.15 9.11
C GLY A 359 19.46 -5.51 7.80
N LEU A 360 20.77 -5.39 7.62
CA LEU A 360 21.36 -4.85 6.39
C LEU A 360 21.09 -5.75 5.17
N ASN A 361 21.23 -7.07 5.32
CA ASN A 361 20.88 -8.01 4.24
C ASN A 361 19.39 -7.95 3.86
N LEU A 362 18.50 -7.82 4.84
CA LEU A 362 17.07 -7.62 4.57
C LEU A 362 16.81 -6.29 3.85
N SER A 363 17.52 -5.23 4.24
CA SER A 363 17.43 -3.91 3.59
C SER A 363 17.87 -3.97 2.13
N GLU A 364 18.99 -4.64 1.82
CA GLU A 364 19.46 -4.85 0.44
C GLU A 364 18.46 -5.64 -0.42
N THR A 365 17.90 -6.72 0.12
CA THR A 365 16.97 -7.58 -0.64
C THR A 365 15.60 -6.96 -0.87
N THR A 366 15.17 -6.07 0.02
CA THR A 366 13.82 -5.45 -0.03
C THR A 366 13.85 -4.00 -0.56
N GLY A 367 15.02 -3.37 -0.56
CA GLY A 367 15.23 -1.97 -0.93
C GLY A 367 14.75 -0.96 0.13
N VAL A 368 14.51 -1.40 1.37
CA VAL A 368 14.10 -0.56 2.50
C VAL A 368 15.34 -0.21 3.33
N HIS A 369 15.96 0.94 3.06
CA HIS A 369 17.27 1.32 3.65
C HIS A 369 17.18 2.33 4.81
N ILE A 370 15.97 2.64 5.26
CA ILE A 370 15.69 3.75 6.20
C ILE A 370 16.34 3.60 7.58
N LEU A 371 16.70 2.37 7.96
CA LEU A 371 17.35 2.07 9.24
C LEU A 371 18.81 1.63 9.08
N ASP A 372 19.40 1.68 7.88
CA ASP A 372 20.78 1.24 7.65
C ASP A 372 21.76 2.02 8.53
N TYR A 373 21.61 3.34 8.60
CA TYR A 373 22.42 4.19 9.48
C TYR A 373 22.30 3.77 10.95
N HIS A 374 21.06 3.56 11.42
CA HIS A 374 20.78 3.16 12.80
C HIS A 374 21.34 1.77 13.14
N LEU A 375 21.28 0.83 12.21
CA LEU A 375 21.88 -0.50 12.34
C LEU A 375 23.41 -0.41 12.40
N LEU A 376 24.02 0.39 11.52
CA LEU A 376 25.47 0.57 11.46
C LEU A 376 26.04 1.21 12.72
N CYS A 377 25.29 2.07 13.42
CA CYS A 377 25.69 2.62 14.72
C CYS A 377 26.04 1.53 15.76
N TYR A 378 25.47 0.32 15.64
CA TYR A 378 25.72 -0.81 16.54
C TYR A 378 26.57 -1.92 15.89
N GLY A 379 26.95 -1.75 14.61
CA GLY A 379 27.77 -2.69 13.85
C GLY A 379 29.26 -2.34 13.81
N LEU A 380 29.62 -1.10 14.16
CA LEU A 380 31.00 -0.66 14.29
C LEU A 380 31.55 -1.07 15.67
N VAL A 381 31.99 -2.33 15.77
CA VAL A 381 32.77 -2.82 16.92
C VAL A 381 34.25 -2.61 16.69
#